data_AF-A0A815TPK3-F1
#
_entry.id   AF-A0A815TPK3-F1
#
_cell.length_a   1.000
_cell.length_b   1.000
_cell.length_c   1.000
_cell.angle_alpha   90.00
_cell.angle_beta   90.00
_cell.angle_gamma   90.00
#
_symmetry.space_group_name_H-M   'P 1'
#
loop_
_entity.id
_entity.type
_entity.pdbx_description
1 polymer ?
#
loop_
_entity_poly.entity_id
_entity_poly.type
_entity_poly.pdbx_seq_one_letter_code
_entity_poly.pdbx_strand_id
1 'polypeptide(L)'
;SPVARDVDINSLANRTQGFSSADLIEICQRACKSAIRESIENETNREKLRLRQGQTIVDEDESDPVPEIRRDHFEETMKFARRSATDNDIRKYEIFARTLRQSSQGGHRS
;
A
#
# COMPACT_ATOMS: atom_id res chain seq x y z
N SER A 1 -2.52 -2.99 -9.92
CA SER A 1 -1.27 -3.56 -10.44
C SER A 1 -0.86 -4.75 -9.58
N PRO A 2 -0.28 -5.80 -10.18
CA PRO A 2 0.31 -6.91 -9.45
C PRO A 2 1.46 -6.43 -8.55
N VAL A 3 1.77 -7.22 -7.51
CA VAL A 3 2.87 -6.96 -6.57
C VAL A 3 4.04 -7.86 -6.96
N ALA A 4 5.25 -7.30 -6.99
CA ALA A 4 6.44 -8.03 -7.37
C ALA A 4 6.78 -9.13 -6.34
N ARG A 5 7.38 -10.23 -6.82
CA ARG A 5 7.69 -11.40 -6.00
C ARG A 5 8.71 -11.13 -4.89
N ASP A 6 9.50 -10.07 -5.04
CA ASP A 6 10.53 -9.65 -4.08
C ASP A 6 9.98 -8.78 -2.94
N VAL A 7 8.67 -8.49 -2.93
CA VAL A 7 8.01 -7.81 -1.82
C VAL A 7 7.76 -8.80 -0.68
N ASP A 8 8.49 -8.64 0.42
CA ASP A 8 8.31 -9.44 1.63
C ASP A 8 7.09 -8.95 2.45
N ILE A 9 5.95 -9.59 2.21
CA ILE A 9 4.68 -9.32 2.91
C ILE A 9 4.78 -9.62 4.42
N ASN A 10 5.58 -10.61 4.82
CA ASN A 10 5.73 -10.95 6.24
C ASN A 10 6.50 -9.85 6.98
N SER A 11 7.56 -9.32 6.36
CA SER A 11 8.28 -8.16 6.89
C SER A 11 7.39 -6.92 7.00
N LEU A 12 6.55 -6.66 5.98
CA LEU A 12 5.57 -5.57 6.04
C LEU A 12 4.58 -5.77 7.20
N ALA A 13 4.00 -6.97 7.34
CA ALA A 13 3.07 -7.29 8.41
C ALA A 13 3.68 -7.10 9.82
N ASN A 14 4.96 -7.48 10.00
CA ASN A 14 5.67 -7.28 11.25
C ASN A 14 5.89 -5.79 11.56
N ARG A 15 6.12 -4.97 10.54
CA ARG A 15 6.34 -3.52 10.67
C ARG A 15 5.05 -2.72 10.83
N THR A 16 3.89 -3.30 10.51
CA THR A 16 2.57 -2.65 10.59
C THR A 16 1.72 -3.14 11.76
N GLN A 17 2.34 -3.67 12.81
CA GLN A 17 1.61 -4.03 14.04
C GLN A 17 0.90 -2.80 14.63
N GLY A 18 -0.39 -2.96 14.95
CA GLY A 18 -1.23 -1.89 15.48
C GLY A 18 -1.69 -0.84 14.45
N PHE A 19 -1.39 -1.01 13.16
CA PHE A 19 -1.98 -0.23 12.08
C PHE A 19 -3.45 -0.64 11.90
N SER A 20 -4.30 0.34 11.64
CA SER A 20 -5.69 0.09 11.26
C SER A 20 -5.79 -0.35 9.80
N SER A 21 -6.95 -0.87 9.40
CA SER A 21 -7.23 -1.18 7.99
C SER A 21 -7.08 0.05 7.09
N ALA A 22 -7.43 1.24 7.60
CA ALA A 22 -7.28 2.49 6.86
C ALA A 22 -5.81 2.82 6.61
N ASP A 23 -4.94 2.63 7.61
CA ASP A 23 -3.50 2.88 7.47
C ASP A 23 -2.87 1.91 6.45
N LEU A 24 -3.26 0.63 6.47
CA LEU A 24 -2.79 -0.36 5.50
C LEU A 24 -3.24 -0.03 4.08
N ILE A 25 -4.48 0.42 3.91
CA ILE A 25 -5.00 0.88 2.61
C ILE A 25 -4.20 2.08 2.11
N GLU A 26 -3.91 3.05 2.98
CA GLU A 26 -3.09 4.22 2.61
C GLU A 26 -1.71 3.79 2.11
N ILE A 27 -1.06 2.85 2.81
CA ILE A 27 0.26 2.33 2.41
C ILE A 27 0.19 1.71 0.99
N CYS A 28 -0.77 0.81 0.76
CA CYS A 28 -0.93 0.16 -0.55
C CYS A 28 -1.22 1.18 -1.66
N GLN A 29 -2.07 2.17 -1.38
CA GLN A 29 -2.40 3.22 -2.35
C GLN A 29 -1.19 4.09 -2.68
N ARG A 30 -0.38 4.46 -1.69
CA ARG A 30 0.83 5.28 -1.90
C ARG A 30 1.89 4.52 -2.69
N ALA A 31 2.11 3.23 -2.38
CA ALA A 31 3.01 2.38 -3.15
C ALA A 31 2.54 2.24 -4.61
N CYS A 32 1.24 1.99 -4.82
CA CYS A 32 0.66 1.91 -6.16
C CYS A 32 0.81 3.23 -6.94
N LYS A 33 0.51 4.37 -6.31
CA LYS A 33 0.71 5.70 -6.92
C LYS A 33 2.17 5.99 -7.25
N SER A 34 3.11 5.49 -6.44
CA SER A 34 4.54 5.59 -6.71
C SER A 34 4.91 4.85 -7.99
N ALA A 35 4.45 3.60 -8.14
CA ALA A 35 4.70 2.79 -9.33
C ALA A 35 4.12 3.41 -10.61
N ILE A 36 2.89 3.95 -10.52
CA ILE A 36 2.26 4.65 -11.65
C ILE A 36 3.06 5.89 -12.05
N ARG A 37 3.51 6.70 -11.06
CA ARG A 37 4.32 7.88 -11.35
C ARG A 37 5.63 7.50 -12.05
N GLU A 38 6.30 6.45 -11.57
CA GLU A 38 7.53 5.96 -12.20
C GLU A 38 7.28 5.47 -13.63
N SER A 39 6.18 4.75 -13.88
CA SER A 39 5.84 4.28 -15.23
C SER A 39 5.71 5.45 -16.21
N ILE A 40 4.97 6.49 -15.82
CA ILE A 40 4.78 7.71 -16.61
C ILE A 40 6.11 8.44 -16.85
N GLU A 41 6.96 8.56 -15.82
CA GLU A 41 8.26 9.21 -15.92
C GLU A 41 9.20 8.46 -16.86
N ASN A 42 9.22 7.14 -16.78
CA ASN A 42 10.02 6.27 -17.66
C ASN A 42 9.55 6.35 -19.11
N GLU A 43 8.24 6.31 -19.35
CA GLU A 43 7.65 6.46 -20.68
C GLU A 43 7.99 7.84 -21.29
N THR A 44 7.82 8.91 -20.49
CA THR A 44 8.17 10.27 -20.91
C THR A 44 9.66 10.40 -21.26
N ASN A 45 10.54 9.79 -20.46
CA ASN A 45 11.99 9.83 -20.70
C ASN A 45 12.37 9.05 -21.96
N ARG A 46 11.72 7.92 -22.20
CA ARG A 46 11.90 7.10 -23.40
C ARG A 46 11.46 7.83 -24.66
N GLU A 47 10.30 8.50 -24.61
CA GLU A 47 9.82 9.35 -25.71
C GLU A 47 10.80 10.49 -26.02
N LYS A 48 11.28 11.20 -24.99
CA LYS A 48 12.29 12.27 -25.17
C LYS A 48 13.58 11.74 -25.81
N LEU A 49 14.02 10.54 -25.44
CA LEU A 49 15.22 9.93 -26.02
C LEU A 49 15.02 9.57 -27.49
N ARG A 50 13.86 9.01 -27.85
CA ARG A 50 13.49 8.70 -29.25
C ARG A 50 13.49 9.94 -30.13
N LEU A 51 12.85 11.01 -29.67
CA LEU A 51 12.82 12.28 -30.39
C LEU A 51 14.23 12.84 -30.63
N ARG A 52 15.13 12.74 -29.64
CA ARG A 52 16.54 13.14 -29.78
C ARG A 52 17.31 12.28 -30.78
N GLN A 53 16.95 11.01 -30.91
CA GLN A 53 17.55 10.08 -31.86
C GLN A 53 16.90 10.16 -33.26
N GLY A 54 15.92 11.06 -33.47
CA GLY A 54 15.20 11.20 -34.73
C GLY A 54 14.26 10.02 -35.04
N GLN A 55 13.92 9.20 -34.02
CA GLN A 55 13.04 8.06 -34.17
C GLN A 55 11.60 8.49 -33.84
N THR A 56 10.70 8.40 -34.82
CA THR A 56 9.29 8.83 -34.72
C THR A 56 8.30 7.68 -34.65
N ILE A 57 8.76 6.46 -34.96
CA ILE A 57 7.93 5.25 -34.91
C ILE A 57 7.97 4.73 -33.47
N VAL A 58 6.79 4.62 -32.87
CA VAL A 58 6.58 3.92 -31.59
C VAL A 58 6.34 2.44 -31.89
N ASP A 59 7.07 1.57 -31.20
CA ASP A 59 6.81 0.12 -31.24
C ASP A 59 5.51 -0.16 -30.48
N GLU A 60 4.53 -0.80 -31.13
CA GLU A 60 3.26 -1.16 -30.48
C GLU A 60 3.41 -2.25 -29.42
N ASP A 61 4.48 -3.05 -29.48
CA ASP A 61 4.78 -4.13 -28.53
C ASP A 61 5.47 -3.64 -27.25
N GLU A 62 5.47 -2.33 -27.04
CA GLU A 62 6.19 -1.74 -25.94
C GLU A 62 5.48 -1.93 -24.59
N SER A 63 6.08 -2.77 -23.74
CA SER A 63 5.56 -3.06 -22.41
C SER A 63 5.64 -1.86 -21.46
N ASP A 64 4.75 -1.85 -20.47
CA ASP A 64 4.81 -0.97 -19.29
C ASP A 64 6.21 -1.08 -18.65
N PRO A 65 6.95 0.02 -18.50
CA PRO A 65 8.27 0.01 -17.86
C PRO A 65 8.22 -0.36 -16.37
N VAL A 66 7.04 -0.33 -15.74
CA VAL A 66 6.84 -0.69 -14.33
C VAL A 66 5.62 -1.61 -14.19
N PRO A 67 5.72 -2.89 -14.60
CA PRO A 67 4.58 -3.80 -14.64
C PRO A 67 4.08 -4.23 -13.25
N GLU A 68 4.93 -4.14 -12.22
CA GLU A 68 4.65 -4.63 -10.88
C GLU A 68 5.01 -3.59 -9.81
N ILE A 69 4.26 -3.59 -8.70
CA ILE A 69 4.61 -2.81 -7.51
C ILE A 69 5.75 -3.53 -6.79
N ARG A 70 6.96 -3.01 -6.97
CA ARG A 70 8.21 -3.45 -6.35
C ARG A 70 8.40 -3.03 -4.89
N ARG A 71 9.44 -3.60 -4.27
CA ARG A 71 9.86 -3.35 -2.88
C ARG A 71 10.15 -1.87 -2.58
N ASP A 72 10.81 -1.17 -3.49
CA ASP A 72 11.18 0.25 -3.34
C ASP A 72 9.96 1.17 -3.22
N HIS A 73 8.86 0.89 -3.93
CA HIS A 73 7.61 1.64 -3.77
C HIS A 73 7.02 1.51 -2.35
N PHE A 74 7.12 0.32 -1.75
CA PHE A 74 6.70 0.09 -0.37
C PHE A 74 7.68 0.73 0.61
N GLU A 75 8.99 0.60 0.39
CA GLU A 75 10.00 1.21 1.27
C GLU A 75 9.85 2.72 1.37
N GLU A 76 9.62 3.40 0.23
CA GLU A 76 9.38 4.85 0.20
C GLU A 76 8.13 5.23 1.01
N THR A 77 7.05 4.47 0.84
CA THR A 77 5.81 4.71 1.57
C THR A 77 5.97 4.48 3.08
N MET A 78 6.68 3.42 3.45
CA MET A 78 6.89 3.04 4.84
C MET A 78 7.75 4.04 5.63
N LYS A 79 8.53 4.92 4.96
CA LYS A 79 9.27 6.01 5.63
C LYS A 79 8.34 6.99 6.34
N PHE A 80 7.12 7.18 5.82
CA PHE A 80 6.16 8.16 6.33
C PHE A 80 4.92 7.52 6.97
N ALA A 81 4.84 6.18 6.96
CA ALA A 81 3.71 5.44 7.49
C ALA A 81 3.60 5.64 9.02
N ARG A 82 2.39 5.96 9.50
CA ARG A 82 2.07 6.15 10.92
C ARG A 82 0.73 5.52 11.24
N ARG A 83 0.59 5.04 12.46
CA ARG A 83 -0.69 4.54 13.00
C ARG A 83 -1.63 5.72 13.19
N SER A 84 -2.83 5.65 12.63
CA SER A 84 -3.86 6.68 12.85
C SER A 84 -4.57 6.51 14.21
N ALA A 85 -4.72 5.28 14.69
CA ALA A 85 -5.34 4.98 15.98
C ALA A 85 -4.28 4.91 17.10
N THR A 86 -4.53 5.61 18.21
CA THR A 86 -3.65 5.55 19.39
C THR A 86 -3.89 4.29 20.21
N ASP A 87 -2.91 3.88 21.01
CA ASP A 87 -3.06 2.73 21.92
C ASP A 87 -4.21 2.93 22.93
N ASN A 88 -4.48 4.17 23.32
CA ASN A 88 -5.56 4.49 24.23
C ASN A 88 -6.93 4.27 23.55
N ASP A 89 -7.07 4.64 22.28
CA ASP A 89 -8.31 4.45 21.53
C ASP A 89 -8.60 2.96 21.32
N ILE A 90 -7.57 2.19 20.99
CA ILE A 90 -7.67 0.72 20.84
C ILE A 90 -8.09 0.10 22.18
N ARG A 91 -7.44 0.46 23.28
CA ARG A 91 -7.74 -0.09 24.61
C ARG A 91 -9.16 0.23 25.08
N LYS A 92 -9.63 1.45 24.84
CA LYS A 92 -11.02 1.83 25.14
C LYS A 92 -12.02 0.99 24.33
N TYR A 93 -11.74 0.78 23.05
CA TYR A 93 -12.58 -0.04 22.18
C TYR A 93 -12.62 -1.50 22.64
N GLU A 94 -11.47 -2.08 23.02
CA GLU A 94 -11.39 -3.45 23.54
C GLU A 94 -12.20 -3.63 24.84
N ILE A 95 -12.07 -2.69 25.79
CA ILE A 95 -12.83 -2.72 27.05
C ILE A 95 -14.32 -2.63 26.75
N PHE A 96 -14.73 -1.71 25.88
CA PHE A 96 -16.13 -1.55 25.49
C PHE A 96 -16.69 -2.83 24.84
N ALA A 97 -15.96 -3.40 23.88
CA ALA A 97 -16.35 -4.64 23.19
C ALA A 97 -16.46 -5.83 24.16
N ARG A 98 -15.57 -5.94 25.15
CA ARG A 98 -15.62 -6.98 26.18
C ARG A 98 -16.84 -6.84 27.09
N THR A 99 -17.15 -5.62 27.54
CA THR A 99 -18.33 -5.34 28.38
C THR A 99 -19.62 -5.66 27.64
N LEU A 100 -19.72 -5.31 26.36
CA LEU A 100 -20.89 -5.60 25.50
C LEU A 100 -21.14 -7.11 25.33
N ARG A 101 -20.08 -7.91 25.18
CA ARG A 101 -20.20 -9.37 25.09
C ARG A 101 -20.68 -9.98 26.41
N GLN A 102 -20.24 -9.44 27.54
CA GLN A 102 -20.63 -9.92 28.88
C GLN A 102 -22.09 -9.57 29.22
N SER A 103 -22.56 -8.37 28.85
CA SER A 103 -23.96 -7.99 29.06
C SER A 103 -24.91 -8.72 28.12
N SER A 104 -24.51 -9.00 26.87
CA SER A 104 -25.31 -9.76 25.90
C SER A 104 -25.50 -11.24 26.29
N GLN A 105 -24.52 -11.89 26.93
CA GLN A 105 -24.65 -13.28 27.39
C GLN A 105 -25.54 -13.46 28.63
N GLY A 106 -25.78 -12.38 29.39
CA GLY A 106 -26.66 -12.41 30.57
C GLY A 106 -28.17 -12.39 30.25
N GLY A 107 -28.57 -12.10 29.00
CA GLY A 107 -29.98 -11.90 28.62
C GLY A 107 -30.68 -13.11 27.98
N HIS A 108 -30.08 -14.30 27.96
CA HIS A 108 -30.64 -15.52 27.34
C HIS A 108 -30.89 -16.66 28.34
N ARG A 109 -31.09 -16.31 29.62
CA ARG A 109 -31.52 -17.26 30.68
C ARG A 109 -32.68 -16.67 31.48
N SER A 110 -33.85 -16.60 30.86
CA SER A 110 -35.15 -16.41 31.53
C SER A 110 -36.22 -17.19 30.76
#